data_AF-A0AAW9JMB6-F1
#
_entry.id   AF-A0AAW9JMB6-F1
#
_cell.length_a   1.000
_cell.length_b   1.000
_cell.length_c   1.000
_cell.angle_alpha   90.00
_cell.angle_beta   90.00
_cell.angle_gamma   90.00
#
_symmetry.space_group_name_H-M   'P 1'
#
loop_
_entity.id
_entity.type
_entity.pdbx_description
1 polymer ?
#
loop_
_entity_poly.entity_id
_entity_poly.type
_entity_poly.pdbx_seq_one_letter_code
_entity_poly.pdbx_strand_id
1 'polypeptide(L)'
;MLTFKQLIDLNNAYIDFCEYEYGQAEPLVDFSRPVQTISREVLPQMIDIAYTDDVEDSFGRFRYEIVAKVDTLNCEELYQLSNEKLTVICVKETSVDEIINNLRKCSFDDWMTCTNWIDYDEVTKLTDGVISEENLFALHPEMKRIEIVRLASFI
;
A
#
# COMPACT_ATOMS: atom_id res chain seq x y z
N MET A 1 19.76 0.98 -2.55
CA MET A 1 19.89 1.86 -3.74
C MET A 1 19.62 1.00 -4.97
N LEU A 2 18.62 1.37 -5.77
CA LEU A 2 18.19 0.63 -6.97
C LEU A 2 19.30 0.60 -8.04
N THR A 3 19.48 -0.54 -8.69
CA THR A 3 20.29 -0.57 -9.92
C THR A 3 19.52 0.04 -11.09
N PHE A 4 20.23 0.51 -12.13
CA PHE A 4 19.58 1.03 -13.34
C PHE A 4 18.67 0.00 -14.02
N LYS A 5 19.08 -1.28 -13.98
CA LYS A 5 18.26 -2.37 -14.51
C LYS A 5 16.96 -2.52 -13.71
N GLN A 6 17.04 -2.59 -12.38
CA GLN A 6 15.87 -2.68 -11.52
C GLN A 6 14.94 -1.48 -11.69
N LEU A 7 15.48 -0.29 -11.91
CA LEU A 7 14.68 0.89 -12.20
C LEU A 7 13.86 0.74 -13.48
N ILE A 8 14.49 0.27 -14.57
CA ILE A 8 13.80 0.00 -15.83
C ILE A 8 12.75 -1.10 -15.64
N ASP A 9 13.11 -2.19 -14.97
CA ASP A 9 12.22 -3.33 -14.76
C ASP A 9 11.00 -2.95 -13.92
N LEU A 10 11.19 -2.11 -12.88
CA LEU A 10 10.14 -1.55 -12.04
C LEU A 10 9.23 -0.58 -12.80
N ASN A 11 9.81 0.35 -13.56
CA ASN A 11 9.04 1.29 -14.35
C ASN A 11 8.16 0.58 -15.38
N ASN A 12 8.71 -0.41 -16.08
CA ASN A 12 7.94 -1.17 -17.07
C ASN A 12 6.85 -2.01 -16.40
N ALA A 13 7.16 -2.67 -15.27
CA ALA A 13 6.16 -3.43 -14.52
C ALA A 13 5.01 -2.54 -14.04
N TYR A 14 5.30 -1.33 -13.59
CA TYR A 14 4.27 -0.38 -13.17
C TYR A 14 3.43 0.14 -14.35
N ILE A 15 4.06 0.47 -15.48
CA ILE A 15 3.32 0.85 -16.70
C ILE A 15 2.36 -0.26 -17.12
N ASP A 16 2.85 -1.50 -17.20
CA ASP A 16 2.04 -2.65 -17.60
C ASP A 16 0.86 -2.86 -16.63
N PHE A 17 1.11 -2.69 -15.32
CA PHE A 17 0.10 -2.76 -14.28
C PHE A 17 -0.95 -1.65 -14.43
N CYS A 18 -0.53 -0.39 -14.61
CA CYS A 18 -1.44 0.74 -14.79
C CYS A 18 -2.26 0.63 -16.08
N GLU A 19 -1.67 0.16 -17.18
CA GLU A 19 -2.40 -0.10 -18.42
C GLU A 19 -3.48 -1.17 -18.20
N TYR A 20 -3.15 -2.24 -17.48
CA TYR A 20 -4.08 -3.33 -17.20
C TYR A 20 -5.21 -2.91 -16.27
N GLU A 21 -4.89 -2.22 -15.18
CA GLU A 21 -5.86 -1.92 -14.12
C GLU A 21 -6.57 -0.57 -14.27
N TYR A 22 -5.86 0.49 -14.70
CA TYR A 22 -6.42 1.83 -14.89
C TYR A 22 -6.75 2.15 -16.36
N GLY A 23 -6.35 1.29 -17.30
CA GLY A 23 -6.56 1.53 -18.74
C GLY A 23 -5.65 2.61 -19.33
N GLN A 24 -4.64 3.07 -18.59
CA GLN A 24 -3.69 4.08 -19.05
C GLN A 24 -2.26 3.80 -18.57
N ALA A 25 -1.30 4.06 -19.44
CA ALA A 25 0.12 3.94 -19.13
C ALA A 25 0.58 5.10 -18.24
N GLU A 26 1.10 4.79 -17.06
CA GLU A 26 1.67 5.78 -16.15
C GLU A 26 3.14 5.43 -15.85
N PRO A 27 4.11 6.15 -16.44
CA PRO A 27 5.52 5.91 -16.15
C PRO A 27 5.88 6.49 -14.77
N LEU A 28 6.64 5.72 -13.98
CA LEU A 28 7.29 6.22 -12.77
C LEU A 28 8.41 7.20 -13.10
N VAL A 29 9.12 6.96 -14.20
CA VAL A 29 10.25 7.75 -14.65
C VAL A 29 10.12 8.09 -16.12
N ASP A 30 10.26 9.37 -16.46
CA ASP A 30 10.35 9.82 -17.84
C ASP A 30 11.76 9.58 -18.39
N PHE A 31 11.93 8.48 -19.12
CA PHE A 31 13.18 8.15 -19.83
C PHE A 31 13.36 8.90 -21.16
N SER A 32 12.45 9.79 -21.55
CA SER A 32 12.61 10.61 -22.78
C SER A 32 13.79 11.59 -22.67
N ARG A 33 14.26 11.86 -21.46
CA ARG A 33 15.46 12.66 -21.17
C ARG A 33 16.59 11.75 -20.67
N PRO A 34 17.85 12.04 -21.03
CA PRO A 34 18.98 11.24 -20.57
C PRO A 34 19.12 11.32 -19.04
N VAL A 35 18.86 10.19 -18.37
CA VAL A 35 19.07 10.03 -16.93
C VAL A 35 20.57 9.86 -16.67
N GLN A 36 21.27 10.96 -16.40
CA GLN A 36 22.73 10.95 -16.20
C GLN A 36 23.14 10.39 -14.83
N THR A 37 22.23 10.42 -13.85
CA THR A 37 22.40 9.82 -12.52
C THR A 37 21.02 9.42 -12.01
N ILE A 38 20.89 8.21 -11.47
CA ILE A 38 19.69 7.82 -10.71
C ILE A 38 19.77 8.55 -9.37
N SER A 39 19.40 9.84 -9.35
CA SER A 39 19.27 10.61 -8.12
C SER A 39 17.89 10.37 -7.52
N ARG A 40 17.73 10.65 -6.21
CA ARG A 40 16.45 10.62 -5.50
C ARG A 40 15.38 11.55 -6.10
N GLU A 41 15.76 12.44 -7.00
CA GLU A 41 14.88 13.43 -7.65
C GLU A 41 14.18 12.86 -8.90
N VAL A 42 14.65 11.72 -9.42
CA VAL A 42 14.13 11.11 -10.66
C VAL A 42 13.09 10.02 -10.37
N LEU A 43 13.06 9.49 -9.15
CA LEU A 43 12.22 8.37 -8.73
C LEU A 43 11.09 8.85 -7.80
N PRO A 44 9.82 8.51 -8.05
CA PRO A 44 8.78 8.67 -7.05
C PRO A 44 9.14 7.77 -5.85
N GLN A 45 9.29 8.40 -4.68
CA GLN A 45 9.59 7.67 -3.44
C GLN A 45 8.43 6.74 -3.08
N MET A 46 7.20 7.20 -3.33
CA MET A 46 5.96 6.48 -3.10
C MET A 46 5.28 6.22 -4.43
N ILE A 47 4.88 4.97 -4.64
CA ILE A 47 4.06 4.53 -5.76
C ILE A 47 2.67 4.22 -5.22
N ASP A 48 1.63 4.83 -5.80
CA ASP A 48 0.25 4.48 -5.51
C ASP A 48 -0.12 3.21 -6.28
N ILE A 49 -0.66 2.21 -5.56
CA ILE A 49 -1.00 0.90 -6.12
C ILE A 49 -2.49 0.69 -6.24
N ALA A 50 -3.23 0.89 -5.15
CA ALA A 50 -4.67 0.69 -5.14
C ALA A 50 -5.30 1.56 -4.07
N TYR A 51 -6.55 1.96 -4.30
CA TYR A 51 -7.35 2.68 -3.33
C TYR A 51 -8.82 2.32 -3.55
N THR A 52 -9.63 2.43 -2.51
CA THR A 52 -11.09 2.34 -2.63
C THR A 52 -11.70 3.71 -2.48
N ASP A 53 -12.59 4.07 -3.41
CA ASP A 53 -13.33 5.33 -3.30
C ASP A 53 -14.28 5.35 -2.11
N ASP A 54 -15.03 4.26 -1.85
CA ASP A 54 -15.88 4.04 -0.66
C ASP A 54 -16.47 2.61 -0.66
N VAL A 55 -16.14 1.74 0.32
CA VAL A 55 -16.75 0.39 0.42
C VAL A 55 -17.90 0.41 1.43
N GLU A 56 -19.10 0.08 0.98
CA GLU A 56 -20.26 -0.22 1.83
C GLU A 56 -20.34 -1.72 2.08
N ASP A 57 -20.61 -2.14 3.33
CA ASP A 57 -20.93 -3.53 3.62
C ASP A 57 -22.32 -3.94 3.08
N SER A 58 -22.62 -5.23 3.15
CA SER A 58 -23.91 -5.83 2.76
C SER A 58 -25.14 -5.25 3.49
N PHE A 59 -24.93 -4.44 4.52
CA PHE A 59 -25.96 -3.82 5.36
C PHE A 59 -26.00 -2.29 5.24
N GLY A 60 -25.19 -1.70 4.36
CA GLY A 60 -25.10 -0.25 4.13
C GLY A 60 -24.54 0.52 5.33
N ARG A 61 -23.65 -0.09 6.16
CA ARG A 61 -23.06 0.56 7.34
C ARG A 61 -21.53 0.57 7.30
N PHE A 62 -21.00 1.80 7.46
CA PHE A 62 -19.61 2.23 7.72
C PHE A 62 -18.54 1.99 6.63
N ARG A 63 -17.96 3.13 6.19
CA ARG A 63 -16.91 3.30 5.18
C ARG A 63 -15.53 3.04 5.77
N TYR A 64 -14.78 2.17 5.13
CA TYR A 64 -13.33 2.16 5.25
C TYR A 64 -12.72 2.59 3.93
N GLU A 65 -11.79 3.52 4.01
CA GLU A 65 -10.90 3.86 2.91
C GLU A 65 -9.66 2.98 3.07
N ILE A 66 -9.43 2.14 2.07
CA ILE A 66 -8.19 1.37 1.95
C ILE A 66 -7.30 2.07 0.96
N VAL A 67 -6.02 2.19 1.29
CA VAL A 67 -4.98 2.69 0.38
C VAL A 67 -3.75 1.79 0.47
N ALA A 68 -3.32 1.25 -0.66
CA ALA A 68 -2.10 0.48 -0.80
C ALA A 68 -1.06 1.30 -1.58
N LYS A 69 0.15 1.41 -1.02
CA LYS A 69 1.28 2.11 -1.62
C LYS A 69 2.56 1.30 -1.46
N VAL A 70 3.55 1.61 -2.29
CA VAL A 70 4.91 1.05 -2.17
C VAL A 70 5.91 2.19 -1.99
N ASP A 71 6.68 2.13 -0.91
CA ASP A 71 7.87 2.95 -0.71
C ASP A 71 9.08 2.24 -1.33
N THR A 72 9.50 2.74 -2.49
CA THR A 72 10.62 2.14 -3.24
C THR A 72 11.99 2.49 -2.66
N LEU A 73 12.07 3.52 -1.82
CA LEU A 73 13.32 3.94 -1.19
C LEU A 73 13.64 3.06 0.02
N ASN A 74 12.63 2.77 0.83
CA ASN A 74 12.75 1.96 2.03
C ASN A 74 12.46 0.46 1.76
N CYS A 75 11.99 0.13 0.56
CA CYS A 75 11.52 -1.21 0.20
C CYS A 75 10.40 -1.67 1.16
N GLU A 76 9.37 -0.85 1.27
CA GLU A 76 8.24 -1.10 2.17
C GLU A 76 6.93 -1.11 1.38
N GLU A 77 6.05 -2.03 1.71
CA GLU A 77 4.65 -2.00 1.29
C GLU A 77 3.84 -1.37 2.42
N LEU A 78 2.99 -0.41 2.08
CA LEU A 78 2.17 0.34 3.01
C LEU A 78 0.71 0.05 2.71
N TYR A 79 0.01 -0.47 3.71
CA TYR A 79 -1.42 -0.70 3.66
C TYR A 79 -2.09 0.14 4.74
N GLN A 80 -2.88 1.12 4.30
CA GLN A 80 -3.62 2.00 5.18
C GLN A 80 -5.09 1.64 5.15
N LEU A 81 -5.67 1.45 6.33
CA LEU A 81 -7.09 1.22 6.54
C LEU A 81 -7.65 2.33 7.44
N SER A 82 -8.54 3.18 6.92
CA SER A 82 -9.04 4.37 7.63
C SER A 82 -10.56 4.37 7.73
N ASN A 83 -11.09 4.77 8.89
CA ASN A 83 -12.51 5.08 9.08
C ASN A 83 -12.68 6.43 9.81
N GLU A 84 -13.91 6.74 10.22
CA GLU A 84 -14.23 7.98 10.94
C GLU A 84 -13.57 8.13 12.34
N LYS A 85 -13.06 7.04 12.92
CA LYS A 85 -12.56 6.98 14.30
C LYS A 85 -11.06 6.79 14.39
N LEU A 86 -10.47 6.06 13.45
CA LEU A 86 -9.05 5.75 13.45
C LEU A 86 -8.53 5.42 12.04
N THR A 87 -7.22 5.52 11.91
CA THR A 87 -6.45 5.05 10.77
C THR A 87 -5.42 4.04 11.28
N VAL A 88 -5.38 2.86 10.66
CA VAL A 88 -4.35 1.84 10.86
C VAL A 88 -3.44 1.85 9.64
N ILE A 89 -2.14 1.98 9.85
CA ILE A 89 -1.14 1.91 8.78
C ILE A 89 -0.25 0.71 9.07
N CYS A 90 -0.28 -0.27 8.18
CA CYS A 90 0.53 -1.46 8.23
C CYS A 90 1.71 -1.26 7.29
N VAL A 91 2.92 -1.53 7.79
CA VAL A 91 4.15 -1.46 7.02
C VAL A 91 4.80 -2.82 7.02
N LYS A 92 5.01 -3.36 5.83
CA LYS A 92 5.67 -4.64 5.61
C LYS A 92 6.97 -4.43 4.86
N GLU A 93 8.04 -5.10 5.28
CA GLU A 93 9.28 -5.12 4.50
C GLU A 93 9.07 -5.94 3.23
N THR A 94 9.56 -5.42 2.12
CA THR A 94 9.54 -6.09 0.83
C THR A 94 10.90 -5.98 0.17
N SER A 95 11.00 -6.46 -1.07
CA SER A 95 12.15 -6.25 -1.93
C SER A 95 11.71 -5.67 -3.26
N VAL A 96 12.63 -4.97 -3.93
CA VAL A 96 12.37 -4.43 -5.28
C VAL A 96 11.94 -5.54 -6.24
N ASP A 97 12.57 -6.71 -6.15
CA ASP A 97 12.26 -7.84 -7.04
C ASP A 97 10.87 -8.41 -6.75
N GLU A 98 10.44 -8.41 -5.48
CA GLU A 98 9.10 -8.79 -5.05
C GLU A 98 8.05 -7.77 -5.50
N ILE A 99 8.31 -6.47 -5.35
CA ILE A 99 7.46 -5.39 -5.88
C ILE A 99 7.26 -5.56 -7.39
N ILE A 100 8.35 -5.74 -8.15
CA ILE A 100 8.28 -5.96 -9.61
C ILE A 100 7.44 -7.20 -9.93
N ASN A 101 7.63 -8.28 -9.18
CA ASN A 101 6.88 -9.51 -9.39
C ASN A 101 5.38 -9.34 -9.06
N ASN A 102 5.04 -8.60 -8.01
CA ASN A 102 3.67 -8.32 -7.60
C ASN A 102 2.97 -7.42 -8.63
N LEU A 103 3.61 -6.34 -9.06
CA LEU A 103 3.08 -5.47 -10.14
C LEU A 103 2.76 -6.24 -11.42
N ARG A 104 3.55 -7.26 -11.76
CA ARG A 104 3.33 -8.07 -12.97
C ARG A 104 2.22 -9.12 -12.85
N LYS A 105 1.78 -9.45 -11.64
CA LYS A 105 0.94 -10.64 -11.37
C LYS A 105 -0.35 -10.35 -10.62
N CYS A 106 -0.34 -9.33 -9.77
CA CYS A 106 -1.45 -8.98 -8.90
C CYS A 106 -2.31 -7.92 -9.56
N SER A 107 -3.61 -7.96 -9.29
CA SER A 107 -4.54 -6.85 -9.58
C SER A 107 -4.69 -5.90 -8.39
N PHE A 108 -5.50 -4.85 -8.53
CA PHE A 108 -5.93 -4.04 -7.38
C PHE A 108 -6.58 -4.91 -6.31
N ASP A 109 -7.52 -5.77 -6.70
CA ASP A 109 -8.24 -6.61 -5.75
C ASP A 109 -7.28 -7.49 -4.93
N ASP A 110 -6.25 -8.05 -5.56
CA ASP A 110 -5.23 -8.85 -4.86
C ASP A 110 -4.44 -8.01 -3.84
N TRP A 111 -4.06 -6.78 -4.18
CA TRP A 111 -3.36 -5.89 -3.25
C TRP A 111 -4.23 -5.48 -2.06
N MET A 112 -5.53 -5.29 -2.30
CA MET A 112 -6.50 -4.83 -1.29
C MET A 112 -6.97 -5.97 -0.38
N THR A 113 -7.00 -7.20 -0.90
CA THR A 113 -7.43 -8.42 -0.19
C THR A 113 -6.28 -9.29 0.31
N CYS A 114 -5.03 -8.87 0.08
CA CYS A 114 -3.86 -9.63 0.47
C CYS A 114 -3.97 -10.04 1.94
N THR A 115 -4.03 -11.35 2.20
CA THR A 115 -4.19 -11.98 3.52
C THR A 115 -3.07 -11.68 4.51
N ASN A 116 -2.07 -10.92 4.06
CA ASN A 116 -0.95 -10.47 4.86
C ASN A 116 -1.18 -9.09 5.46
N TRP A 117 -2.35 -8.48 5.28
CA TRP A 117 -2.73 -7.20 5.88
C TRP A 117 -3.66 -7.41 7.08
N ILE A 118 -3.81 -6.38 7.89
CA ILE A 118 -4.82 -6.36 8.95
C ILE A 118 -6.19 -6.25 8.32
N ASP A 119 -7.09 -7.17 8.64
CA ASP A 119 -8.43 -7.17 8.09
C ASP A 119 -9.36 -6.17 8.80
N TYR A 120 -10.49 -5.89 8.15
CA TYR A 120 -11.50 -4.98 8.69
C TYR A 120 -12.10 -5.45 10.03
N ASP A 121 -12.30 -6.75 10.21
CA ASP A 121 -12.89 -7.30 11.42
C ASP A 121 -11.96 -7.10 12.63
N GLU A 122 -10.65 -7.19 12.42
CA GLU A 122 -9.62 -6.92 13.41
C GLU A 122 -9.59 -5.44 13.80
N VAL A 123 -9.65 -4.54 12.82
CA VAL A 123 -9.72 -3.10 13.10
C VAL A 123 -11.03 -2.70 13.79
N THR A 124 -12.13 -3.38 13.49
CA THR A 124 -13.40 -3.20 14.20
C THR A 124 -13.29 -3.65 15.65
N LYS A 125 -12.74 -4.85 15.90
CA LYS A 125 -12.49 -5.35 17.26
C LYS A 125 -11.58 -4.40 18.06
N LEU A 126 -10.58 -3.80 17.41
CA LEU A 126 -9.74 -2.79 18.04
C LEU A 126 -10.54 -1.51 18.38
N THR A 127 -11.36 -1.04 17.44
CA THR A 127 -12.19 0.16 17.60
C THR A 127 -13.18 0.00 18.75
N ASP A 128 -13.79 -1.18 18.87
CA ASP A 128 -14.78 -1.52 19.91
C ASP A 128 -14.13 -1.88 21.26
N GLY A 129 -12.80 -1.89 21.34
CA GLY A 129 -12.06 -2.24 22.56
C GLY A 129 -12.11 -3.73 22.93
N VAL A 130 -12.46 -4.59 21.97
CA VAL A 130 -12.49 -6.05 22.12
C VAL A 130 -11.08 -6.63 22.15
N ILE A 131 -10.16 -6.07 21.36
CA ILE A 131 -8.73 -6.38 21.40
C ILE A 131 -7.92 -5.12 21.70
N SER A 132 -6.77 -5.29 22.34
CA SER A 132 -5.81 -4.20 22.53
C SER A 132 -4.89 -4.05 21.31
N GLU A 133 -4.16 -2.95 21.26
CA GLU A 133 -3.16 -2.72 20.21
C GLU A 133 -2.07 -3.80 20.28
N GLU A 134 -1.61 -4.17 21.48
CA GLU A 134 -0.61 -5.24 21.67
C GLU A 134 -1.08 -6.59 21.13
N ASN A 135 -2.37 -6.90 21.29
CA ASN A 135 -2.95 -8.11 20.73
C ASN A 135 -2.94 -8.07 19.20
N LEU A 136 -3.25 -6.92 18.60
CA LEU A 136 -3.19 -6.74 17.15
C LEU A 136 -1.76 -6.91 16.63
N PHE A 137 -0.77 -6.27 17.27
CA PHE A 137 0.65 -6.46 16.91
C PHE A 137 1.08 -7.92 17.00
N ALA A 138 0.60 -8.67 18.00
CA ALA A 138 0.94 -10.08 18.18
C ALA A 138 0.32 -11.00 17.11
N LEU A 139 -0.80 -10.61 16.50
CA LEU A 139 -1.46 -11.35 15.43
C LEU A 139 -0.75 -11.21 14.08
N HIS A 140 0.02 -10.13 13.90
CA HIS A 140 0.68 -9.79 12.62
C HIS A 140 2.21 -9.70 12.76
N PRO A 141 2.90 -10.80 13.10
CA PRO A 141 4.36 -10.81 13.25
C PRO A 141 5.13 -10.54 11.95
N GLU A 142 4.47 -10.66 10.79
CA GLU A 142 4.99 -10.30 9.47
C GLU A 142 5.12 -8.80 9.26
N MET A 143 4.43 -7.98 10.05
CA MET A 143 4.50 -6.54 9.96
C MET A 143 5.79 -6.03 10.58
N LYS A 144 6.50 -5.19 9.82
CA LYS A 144 7.60 -4.41 10.35
C LYS A 144 7.12 -3.44 11.42
N ARG A 145 5.97 -2.82 11.14
CA ARG A 145 5.36 -1.78 11.98
C ARG A 145 3.87 -1.70 11.70
N ILE A 146 3.10 -1.45 12.74
CA ILE A 146 1.70 -1.04 12.65
C ILE A 146 1.58 0.29 13.40
N GLU A 147 1.01 1.29 12.75
CA GLU A 147 0.73 2.59 13.36
C GLU A 147 -0.79 2.75 13.50
N ILE A 148 -1.24 3.17 14.68
CA ILE A 148 -2.65 3.39 14.97
C ILE A 148 -2.83 4.86 15.33
N VAL A 149 -3.49 5.59 14.44
CA VAL A 149 -3.80 7.01 14.62
C VAL A 149 -5.28 7.12 14.96
N ARG A 150 -5.59 7.39 16.23
CA ARG A 150 -6.97 7.66 16.65
C ARG A 150 -7.33 9.08 16.26
N LEU A 151 -8.36 9.22 15.45
CA LEU A 151 -8.92 10.51 15.10
C LEU A 151 -9.71 10.99 16.32
N ALA A 152 -9.19 12.02 17.00
CA ALA A 152 -9.87 12.58 18.16
C ALA A 152 -11.28 13.02 17.74
N SER A 153 -12.29 12.43 18.35
CA SER A 153 -13.63 12.99 18.30
C SER A 153 -13.54 14.41 18.85
N PHE A 154 -13.87 15.41 18.03
CA PHE A 154 -14.27 16.69 18.59
C PHE A 154 -15.53 16.41 19.43
N ILE A 155 -15.35 16.36 20.75
CA ILE A 155 -16.43 16.43 21.74
C ILE A 155 -16.70 17.91 22.01
#